data_AF-A0A058ZUE9-F1
#
_entry.id   AF-A0A058ZUE9-F1
#
_cell.length_a   1.000
_cell.length_b   1.000
_cell.length_c   1.000
_cell.angle_alpha   90.00
_cell.angle_beta   90.00
_cell.angle_gamma   90.00
#
_symmetry.space_group_name_H-M   'P 1'
#
loop_
_entity.id
_entity.type
_entity.pdbx_description
1 polymer ?
#
loop_
_entity_poly.entity_id
_entity_poly.type
_entity_poly.pdbx_seq_one_letter_code
_entity_poly.pdbx_strand_id
1 'polypeptide(L)'
;DLKRKERELQAKEAELKKREQEVRRKEEALARAGVTIEEKNWPPFLPIIHHDIANEIPIHLQRLQYVAFTTFLGMVLCLFWNIIAVTAAWIKGEGVKIWFLALIYFISGAPGAYFLWYRPLYRAFRTDSAIRFGWFFLFYLLHIGFCIIAAVAPPIVFKGNSLAGILAAINLSNTGAIVTIFYFVGFGLFCVETLLSIWVIQQVYMYFRGSGKANEVRRDAARGAMRAAL
;
A
#
# COMPACT_ATOMS: atom_id res chain seq x y z
N ASP A 1 19.54 37.74 37.85
CA ASP A 1 19.02 36.73 36.89
C ASP A 1 19.56 36.79 35.46
N LEU A 2 19.93 37.93 34.89
CA LEU A 2 20.44 38.00 33.50
C LEU A 2 21.68 37.13 33.22
N LYS A 3 22.69 37.16 34.10
CA LYS A 3 23.93 36.36 33.95
C LYS A 3 23.70 34.83 33.97
N ARG A 4 22.65 34.37 34.65
CA ARG A 4 22.30 32.93 34.69
C ARG A 4 21.64 32.52 33.37
N LYS A 5 20.73 33.35 32.86
CA LYS A 5 20.05 33.17 31.57
C LYS A 5 21.04 33.18 30.39
N GLU A 6 22.08 34.02 30.46
CA GLU A 6 23.16 34.10 29.47
C GLU A 6 24.01 32.82 29.43
N ARG A 7 24.35 32.26 30.60
CA ARG A 7 25.04 30.95 30.69
C ARG A 7 24.18 29.78 30.20
N GLU A 8 22.89 29.78 30.50
CA GLU A 8 21.95 28.76 29.99
C GLU A 8 21.80 28.85 28.46
N LEU A 9 21.77 30.05 27.89
CA LEU A 9 21.75 30.27 26.44
C LEU A 9 23.04 29.77 25.77
N GLN A 10 24.21 30.13 26.31
CA GLN A 10 25.49 29.65 25.79
C GLN A 10 25.62 28.11 25.86
N ALA A 11 25.10 27.49 26.92
CA ALA A 11 25.07 26.03 27.04
C ALA A 11 24.16 25.39 25.99
N LYS A 12 22.97 25.96 25.74
CA LYS A 12 22.04 25.50 24.70
C LYS A 12 22.60 25.70 23.29
N GLU A 13 23.25 26.82 23.01
CA GLU A 13 23.92 27.06 21.73
C GLU A 13 25.06 26.05 21.49
N ALA A 14 25.86 25.77 22.52
CA ALA A 14 26.92 24.77 22.43
C ALA A 14 26.35 23.35 22.21
N GLU A 15 25.23 23.01 22.83
CA GLU A 15 24.53 21.75 22.61
C GLU A 15 23.94 21.65 21.20
N LEU A 16 23.27 22.71 20.72
CA LEU A 16 22.71 22.78 19.37
C LEU A 16 23.80 22.64 18.31
N LYS A 17 24.92 23.35 18.47
CA LYS A 17 26.05 23.29 17.55
C LYS A 17 26.68 21.90 17.49
N LYS A 18 26.73 21.18 18.62
CA LYS A 18 27.16 19.76 18.64
C LYS A 18 26.18 18.86 17.89
N ARG A 19 24.87 19.03 18.08
CA ARG A 19 23.84 18.26 17.37
C ARG A 19 23.86 18.52 15.87
N GLU A 20 23.98 19.78 15.45
CA GLU A 20 24.10 20.14 14.03
C GLU A 20 25.32 19.51 13.38
N GLN A 21 26.48 19.52 14.04
CA GLN A 21 27.68 18.84 13.54
C GLN A 21 27.49 17.33 13.44
N GLU A 22 26.79 16.72 14.39
CA GLU A 22 26.51 15.29 14.36
C GLU A 22 25.53 14.91 13.24
N VAL A 23 24.49 15.73 13.01
CA VAL A 23 23.56 15.60 11.89
C VAL A 23 24.31 15.76 10.57
N ARG A 24 25.11 16.81 10.42
CA ARG A 24 25.89 17.04 9.20
C ARG A 24 26.86 15.91 8.90
N ARG A 25 27.51 15.35 9.92
CA ARG A 25 28.39 14.17 9.76
C ARG A 25 27.60 12.92 9.33
N LYS A 26 26.39 12.73 9.86
CA LYS A 26 25.49 11.63 9.47
C LYS A 26 24.98 11.82 8.03
N GLU A 27 24.62 13.04 7.65
CA GLU A 27 24.19 13.41 6.30
C GLU A 27 25.33 13.22 5.28
N GLU A 28 26.54 13.69 5.59
CA GLU A 28 27.72 13.48 4.74
C GLU A 28 28.08 11.99 4.61
N ALA A 29 27.94 11.20 5.69
CA ALA A 29 28.14 9.76 5.64
C ALA A 29 27.07 9.06 4.78
N LEU A 30 25.80 9.47 4.87
CA LEU A 30 24.72 8.97 4.01
C LEU A 30 24.93 9.37 2.54
N ALA A 31 25.34 10.60 2.28
CA ALA A 31 25.65 11.09 0.93
C ALA A 31 26.82 10.32 0.30
N ARG A 32 27.89 10.05 1.07
CA ARG A 32 29.01 9.19 0.63
C ARG A 32 28.59 7.74 0.39
N ALA A 33 27.59 7.25 1.10
CA ALA A 33 27.01 5.93 0.89
C ALA A 33 26.01 5.88 -0.30
N GLY A 34 25.82 6.99 -1.02
CA GLY A 34 24.84 7.09 -2.12
C GLY A 34 23.38 7.01 -1.64
N VAL A 35 23.13 7.19 -0.34
CA VAL A 35 21.79 7.18 0.25
C VAL A 35 21.25 8.60 0.18
N THR A 36 20.50 8.90 -0.88
CA THR A 36 19.66 10.11 -0.91
C THR A 36 18.61 10.00 0.20
N ILE A 37 18.65 10.91 1.17
CA ILE A 37 17.61 11.02 2.20
C ILE A 37 16.36 11.55 1.49
N GLU A 38 15.47 10.63 1.14
CA GLU A 38 14.14 10.95 0.60
C GLU A 38 13.29 11.56 1.72
N GLU A 39 13.00 12.86 1.61
CA GLU A 39 12.19 13.59 2.59
C GLU A 39 10.77 13.00 2.67
N LYS A 40 10.32 12.63 3.87
CA LYS A 40 8.97 12.11 4.07
C LYS A 40 7.97 13.27 3.90
N ASN A 41 7.04 13.14 2.97
CA ASN A 41 6.12 14.20 2.58
C ASN A 41 4.64 13.77 2.62
N TRP A 42 4.34 12.47 2.81
CA TRP A 42 2.99 11.93 2.72
C TRP A 42 2.65 10.93 3.85
N PRO A 43 1.40 10.88 4.34
CA PRO A 43 0.32 11.85 4.10
C PRO A 43 0.64 13.25 4.69
N PRO A 44 0.05 14.35 4.17
CA PRO A 44 0.43 15.72 4.56
C PRO A 44 0.29 16.02 6.06
N PHE A 45 -0.66 15.37 6.73
CA PHE A 45 -0.92 15.53 8.16
C PHE A 45 -0.01 14.65 9.04
N LEU A 46 0.66 13.66 8.46
CA LEU A 46 1.52 12.73 9.18
C LEU A 46 2.54 12.12 8.20
N PRO A 47 3.63 12.83 7.87
CA PRO A 47 4.59 12.39 6.85
C PRO A 47 5.37 11.14 7.30
N ILE A 48 4.88 9.96 6.90
CA ILE A 48 5.53 8.67 7.17
C ILE A 48 6.38 8.24 5.98
N ILE A 49 5.94 8.56 4.76
CA ILE A 49 6.52 8.06 3.51
C ILE A 49 6.94 9.20 2.59
N HIS A 50 7.96 8.94 1.78
CA HIS A 50 8.30 9.78 0.64
C HIS A 50 7.44 9.37 -0.55
N HIS A 51 6.82 10.36 -1.19
CA HIS A 51 5.92 10.15 -2.30
C HIS A 51 5.90 11.38 -3.23
N ASP A 52 6.63 11.32 -4.34
CA ASP A 52 6.71 12.41 -5.30
C ASP A 52 6.64 11.90 -6.76
N ILE A 53 5.42 11.58 -7.20
CA ILE A 53 5.18 11.08 -8.56
C ILE A 53 5.60 12.12 -9.63
N ALA A 54 5.37 13.41 -9.36
CA ALA A 54 5.56 14.45 -10.37
C ALA A 54 7.03 14.62 -10.75
N ASN A 55 7.94 14.48 -9.78
CA ASN A 55 9.37 14.67 -10.01
C ASN A 55 10.14 13.36 -10.23
N GLU A 56 9.71 12.24 -9.65
CA GLU A 56 10.48 10.98 -9.71
C GLU A 56 10.06 10.02 -10.83
N ILE A 57 8.87 10.19 -11.40
CA ILE A 57 8.31 9.25 -12.39
C ILE A 57 8.29 9.93 -13.77
N PRO A 58 8.74 9.24 -14.83
CA PRO A 58 8.66 9.76 -16.20
C PRO A 58 7.24 10.15 -16.60
N ILE A 59 7.06 11.29 -17.29
CA ILE A 59 5.75 11.90 -17.54
C ILE A 59 4.73 10.97 -18.20
N HIS A 60 5.19 10.09 -19.08
CA HIS A 60 4.33 9.11 -19.78
C HIS A 60 3.81 7.99 -18.85
N LEU A 61 4.44 7.78 -17.68
CA LEU A 61 4.05 6.79 -16.66
C LEU A 61 3.33 7.40 -15.47
N GLN A 62 3.40 8.72 -15.28
CA GLN A 62 2.80 9.40 -14.13
C GLN A 62 1.30 9.09 -14.01
N ARG A 63 0.54 9.15 -15.13
CA ARG A 63 -0.89 8.81 -15.12
C ARG A 63 -1.14 7.40 -14.59
N LEU A 64 -0.36 6.42 -15.03
CA LEU A 64 -0.49 5.04 -14.57
C LEU A 64 -0.11 4.90 -13.09
N GLN A 65 0.96 5.56 -12.64
CA GLN A 65 1.36 5.56 -11.24
C GLN A 65 0.32 6.23 -10.33
N TYR A 66 -0.30 7.32 -10.77
CA TYR A 66 -1.41 7.96 -10.04
C TYR A 66 -2.61 7.03 -9.93
N VAL A 67 -3.01 6.32 -11.00
CA VAL A 67 -4.12 5.37 -10.90
C VAL A 67 -3.74 4.18 -10.00
N ALA A 68 -2.52 3.66 -10.08
CA ALA A 68 -2.04 2.63 -9.16
C ALA A 68 -2.06 3.12 -7.70
N PHE A 69 -1.71 4.39 -7.44
CA PHE A 69 -1.86 4.99 -6.13
C PHE A 69 -3.33 5.11 -5.70
N THR A 70 -4.25 5.42 -6.61
CA THR A 70 -5.68 5.42 -6.29
C THR A 70 -6.20 4.03 -5.92
N THR A 71 -5.70 2.94 -6.52
CA THR A 71 -6.05 1.57 -6.08
C THR A 71 -5.49 1.27 -4.68
N PHE A 72 -4.34 1.85 -4.31
CA PHE A 72 -3.82 1.69 -2.96
C PHE A 72 -4.72 2.39 -1.93
N LEU A 73 -5.12 3.62 -2.23
CA LEU A 73 -6.08 4.36 -1.40
C LEU A 73 -7.47 3.71 -1.39
N GLY A 74 -7.91 3.18 -2.53
CA GLY A 74 -9.15 2.44 -2.69
C GLY A 74 -9.19 1.20 -1.81
N MET A 75 -8.10 0.42 -1.78
CA MET A 75 -7.95 -0.71 -0.86
C MET A 75 -8.05 -0.29 0.63
N VAL A 76 -7.38 0.80 1.02
CA VAL A 76 -7.49 1.34 2.39
C VAL A 76 -8.93 1.75 2.71
N LEU A 77 -9.60 2.41 1.78
CA LEU A 77 -11.01 2.81 1.90
C LEU A 77 -11.94 1.60 2.03
N CYS A 78 -11.77 0.58 1.18
CA CYS A 78 -12.55 -0.65 1.21
C CYS A 78 -12.43 -1.35 2.57
N LEU A 79 -11.21 -1.49 3.09
CA LEU A 79 -10.97 -2.14 4.38
C LEU A 79 -11.46 -1.29 5.57
N PHE A 80 -11.36 0.04 5.48
CA PHE A 80 -11.91 0.93 6.49
C PHE A 80 -13.44 0.85 6.52
N TRP A 81 -14.08 0.90 5.35
CA TRP A 81 -15.52 0.72 5.24
C TRP A 81 -15.96 -0.66 5.75
N ASN A 82 -15.15 -1.70 5.49
CA ASN A 82 -15.39 -3.03 6.03
C ASN A 82 -15.45 -3.03 7.56
N ILE A 83 -14.56 -2.30 8.25
CA ILE A 83 -14.64 -2.16 9.71
C ILE A 83 -15.96 -1.50 10.12
N ILE A 84 -16.40 -0.44 9.44
CA ILE A 84 -17.67 0.24 9.74
C ILE A 84 -18.85 -0.72 9.58
N ALA A 85 -18.91 -1.44 8.45
CA ALA A 85 -19.96 -2.40 8.14
C ALA A 85 -20.03 -3.52 9.19
N VAL A 86 -18.90 -4.16 9.48
CA VAL A 86 -18.82 -5.25 10.46
C VAL A 86 -19.05 -4.75 11.89
N THR A 87 -18.71 -3.49 12.20
CA THR A 87 -19.04 -2.88 13.51
C THR A 87 -20.55 -2.72 13.67
N ALA A 88 -21.27 -2.30 12.63
CA ALA A 88 -22.73 -2.23 12.67
C ALA A 88 -23.37 -3.63 12.87
N ALA A 89 -22.82 -4.65 12.21
CA ALA A 89 -23.24 -6.03 12.38
C ALA A 89 -22.99 -6.54 13.82
N TRP A 90 -21.80 -6.26 14.37
CA TRP A 90 -21.44 -6.61 15.74
C TRP A 90 -22.36 -5.95 16.79
N ILE A 91 -22.67 -4.66 16.63
CA ILE A 91 -23.63 -3.94 17.49
C ILE A 91 -25.03 -4.57 17.45
N LYS A 92 -25.40 -5.18 16.32
CA LYS A 92 -26.67 -5.89 16.13
C LYS A 92 -26.65 -7.35 16.60
N GLY A 93 -25.58 -7.81 17.23
CA GLY A 93 -25.49 -9.12 17.87
C GLY A 93 -24.68 -10.17 17.10
N GLU A 94 -24.03 -9.80 15.99
CA GLU A 94 -23.06 -10.70 15.34
C GLU A 94 -21.82 -10.91 16.23
N GLY A 95 -21.08 -12.00 16.00
CA GLY A 95 -19.99 -12.39 16.89
C GLY A 95 -18.77 -11.45 16.84
N VAL A 96 -18.16 -11.13 17.99
CA VAL A 96 -16.95 -10.29 18.08
C VAL A 96 -15.77 -10.79 17.21
N LYS A 97 -15.73 -12.09 16.91
CA LYS A 97 -14.70 -12.71 16.05
C LYS A 97 -14.68 -12.12 14.64
N ILE A 98 -15.86 -11.83 14.03
CA ILE A 98 -15.90 -11.25 12.67
C ILE A 98 -15.36 -9.81 12.68
N TRP A 99 -15.61 -9.09 13.77
CA TRP A 99 -15.12 -7.72 13.96
C TRP A 99 -13.60 -7.66 14.16
N PHE A 100 -13.03 -8.53 15.01
CA PHE A 100 -11.58 -8.63 15.14
C PHE A 100 -10.90 -8.96 13.80
N LEU A 101 -11.51 -9.83 12.99
CA LEU A 101 -10.95 -10.19 11.70
C LEU A 101 -10.98 -9.01 10.71
N ALA A 102 -12.01 -8.17 10.75
CA ALA A 102 -12.05 -6.93 9.96
C ALA A 102 -10.91 -5.97 10.34
N LEU A 103 -10.58 -5.85 11.63
CA LEU A 103 -9.43 -5.07 12.09
C LEU A 103 -8.10 -5.66 11.61
N ILE A 104 -7.94 -6.99 11.69
CA ILE A 104 -6.74 -7.67 11.19
C ILE A 104 -6.55 -7.40 9.70
N TYR A 105 -7.62 -7.48 8.89
CA TYR A 105 -7.55 -7.16 7.47
C TYR A 105 -7.09 -5.73 7.23
N PHE A 106 -7.55 -4.75 8.00
CA PHE A 106 -7.11 -3.37 7.86
C PHE A 106 -5.64 -3.18 8.26
N ILE A 107 -5.27 -3.66 9.45
CA ILE A 107 -3.94 -3.49 10.03
C ILE A 107 -2.86 -4.21 9.21
N SER A 108 -3.19 -5.36 8.62
CA SER A 108 -2.26 -6.10 7.75
C SER A 108 -2.35 -5.68 6.29
N GLY A 109 -3.55 -5.45 5.78
CA GLY A 109 -3.83 -5.19 4.37
C GLY A 109 -3.31 -3.83 3.90
N ALA A 110 -3.48 -2.76 4.68
CA ALA A 110 -3.00 -1.43 4.29
C ALA A 110 -1.45 -1.37 4.23
N PRO A 111 -0.70 -1.76 5.27
CA PRO A 111 0.77 -1.83 5.18
C PRO A 111 1.24 -2.87 4.15
N GLY A 112 0.58 -4.04 4.09
CA GLY A 112 0.89 -5.09 3.13
C GLY A 112 0.80 -4.59 1.70
N ALA A 113 -0.29 -3.91 1.34
CA ALA A 113 -0.47 -3.33 0.00
C ALA A 113 0.63 -2.32 -0.35
N TYR A 114 0.99 -1.46 0.61
CA TYR A 114 2.05 -0.48 0.43
C TYR A 114 3.40 -1.15 0.12
N PHE A 115 3.82 -2.11 0.94
CA PHE A 115 5.15 -2.72 0.82
C PHE A 115 5.25 -3.78 -0.26
N LEU A 116 4.17 -4.53 -0.52
CA LEU A 116 4.22 -5.70 -1.39
C LEU A 116 4.00 -5.37 -2.86
N TRP A 117 3.23 -4.34 -3.20
CA TRP A 117 2.98 -4.02 -4.61
C TRP A 117 3.09 -2.54 -4.94
N TYR A 118 2.61 -1.63 -4.09
CA TYR A 118 2.63 -0.20 -4.43
C TYR A 118 4.04 0.38 -4.50
N ARG A 119 4.81 0.24 -3.41
CA ARG A 119 6.20 0.73 -3.34
C ARG A 119 7.11 0.01 -4.34
N PRO A 120 7.00 -1.32 -4.56
CA PRO A 120 7.70 -1.99 -5.65
C PRO A 120 7.38 -1.41 -7.03
N LEU A 121 6.12 -1.12 -7.35
CA LEU A 121 5.73 -0.52 -8.63
C LEU A 121 6.32 0.88 -8.80
N TYR A 122 6.17 1.74 -7.79
CA TYR A 122 6.74 3.08 -7.78
C TYR A 122 8.25 3.05 -8.08
N ARG A 123 8.97 2.15 -7.39
CA ARG A 123 10.40 1.91 -7.60
C ARG A 123 10.72 1.28 -8.95
N ALA A 124 9.82 0.51 -9.54
CA ALA A 124 9.98 -0.11 -10.85
C ALA A 124 9.90 0.94 -11.96
N PHE A 125 9.01 1.92 -11.85
CA PHE A 125 8.93 3.05 -12.78
C PHE A 125 10.10 4.03 -12.62
N ARG A 126 10.61 4.23 -11.40
CA ARG A 126 11.74 5.13 -11.17
C ARG A 126 13.08 4.58 -11.67
N THR A 127 13.39 3.31 -11.39
CA THR A 127 14.72 2.74 -11.73
C THR A 127 14.68 1.73 -12.87
N ASP A 128 13.54 1.62 -13.55
CA ASP A 128 13.33 0.75 -14.71
C ASP A 128 13.57 -0.76 -14.47
N SER A 129 13.61 -1.24 -13.22
CA SER A 129 14.02 -2.60 -12.86
C SER A 129 12.97 -3.69 -13.14
N ALA A 130 13.31 -4.69 -13.96
CA ALA A 130 12.42 -5.79 -14.34
C ALA A 130 12.04 -6.74 -13.18
N ILE A 131 12.95 -6.98 -12.22
CA ILE A 131 12.67 -7.81 -11.03
C ILE A 131 11.55 -7.17 -10.18
N ARG A 132 11.55 -5.83 -10.06
CA ARG A 132 10.52 -5.11 -9.30
C ARG A 132 9.16 -5.18 -9.97
N PHE A 133 9.12 -5.17 -11.31
CA PHE A 133 7.88 -5.45 -12.05
C PHE A 133 7.36 -6.86 -11.77
N GLY A 134 8.23 -7.88 -11.78
CA GLY A 134 7.85 -9.25 -11.44
C GLY A 134 7.25 -9.37 -10.03
N TRP A 135 7.88 -8.72 -9.04
CA TRP A 135 7.37 -8.66 -7.67
C TRP A 135 6.00 -7.95 -7.59
N PHE A 136 5.85 -6.82 -8.29
CA PHE A 136 4.57 -6.13 -8.40
C PHE A 136 3.49 -7.06 -8.97
N PHE A 137 3.72 -7.72 -10.11
CA PHE A 137 2.71 -8.58 -10.74
C PHE A 137 2.25 -9.71 -9.79
N LEU A 138 3.19 -10.36 -9.09
CA LEU A 138 2.86 -11.43 -8.15
C LEU A 138 1.90 -10.95 -7.05
N PHE A 139 2.26 -9.89 -6.33
CA PHE A 139 1.46 -9.42 -5.19
C PHE A 139 0.22 -8.63 -5.62
N TYR A 140 0.23 -7.99 -6.78
CA TYR A 140 -0.93 -7.31 -7.31
C TYR A 140 -1.99 -8.29 -7.82
N LEU A 141 -1.60 -9.46 -8.34
CA LEU A 141 -2.54 -10.56 -8.61
C LEU A 141 -3.17 -11.09 -7.33
N LEU A 142 -2.41 -11.22 -6.24
CA LEU A 142 -2.95 -11.58 -4.92
C LEU A 142 -3.92 -10.52 -4.39
N HIS A 143 -3.63 -9.23 -4.60
CA HIS A 143 -4.54 -8.11 -4.29
C HIS A 143 -5.86 -8.22 -5.06
N ILE A 144 -5.81 -8.43 -6.37
CA ILE A 144 -7.02 -8.63 -7.20
C ILE A 144 -7.80 -9.84 -6.71
N GLY A 145 -7.13 -10.97 -6.47
CA GLY A 145 -7.77 -12.18 -5.93
C GLY A 145 -8.44 -11.93 -4.58
N PHE A 146 -7.78 -11.22 -3.67
CA PHE A 146 -8.35 -10.79 -2.40
C PHE A 146 -9.60 -9.93 -2.60
N CYS A 147 -9.56 -8.93 -3.48
CA CYS A 147 -10.70 -8.05 -3.72
C CYS A 147 -11.91 -8.81 -4.29
N ILE A 148 -11.69 -9.79 -5.17
CA ILE A 148 -12.75 -10.68 -5.68
C ILE A 148 -13.34 -11.52 -4.55
N ILE A 149 -12.50 -12.13 -3.71
CA ILE A 149 -12.95 -12.90 -2.55
C ILE A 149 -13.72 -12.01 -1.57
N ALA A 150 -13.29 -10.78 -1.35
CA ALA A 150 -13.96 -9.83 -0.47
C ALA A 150 -15.30 -9.34 -1.03
N ALA A 151 -15.39 -9.10 -2.34
CA ALA A 151 -16.64 -8.75 -3.01
C ALA A 151 -17.67 -9.89 -2.91
N VAL A 152 -17.25 -11.13 -3.12
CA VAL A 152 -18.14 -12.29 -3.01
C VAL A 152 -18.47 -12.59 -1.54
N ALA A 153 -17.47 -12.50 -0.66
CA ALA A 153 -17.49 -12.92 0.74
C ALA A 153 -18.00 -14.37 0.92
N PRO A 154 -17.38 -15.37 0.27
CA PRO A 154 -17.81 -16.75 0.39
C PRO A 154 -17.65 -17.25 1.84
N PRO A 155 -18.49 -18.20 2.30
CA PRO A 155 -18.54 -18.64 3.69
C PRO A 155 -17.37 -19.56 4.09
N ILE A 156 -16.14 -19.23 3.69
CA ILE A 156 -14.93 -20.01 3.95
C ILE A 156 -14.42 -19.74 5.37
N VAL A 157 -14.36 -18.46 5.76
CA VAL A 157 -13.86 -18.03 7.07
C VAL A 157 -15.01 -17.41 7.86
N PHE A 158 -15.36 -17.98 9.03
CA PHE A 158 -16.44 -17.51 9.91
C PHE A 158 -17.76 -17.18 9.18
N LYS A 159 -18.21 -18.07 8.29
CA LYS A 159 -19.41 -17.90 7.44
C LYS A 159 -19.37 -16.72 6.45
N GLY A 160 -18.22 -16.07 6.25
CA GLY A 160 -18.04 -14.99 5.27
C GLY A 160 -18.44 -13.61 5.77
N ASN A 161 -18.98 -13.49 6.99
CA ASN A 161 -19.53 -12.22 7.51
C ASN A 161 -18.48 -11.17 7.89
N SER A 162 -17.18 -11.52 7.93
CA SER A 162 -16.08 -10.59 8.24
C SER A 162 -15.69 -9.67 7.08
N LEU A 163 -16.20 -9.94 5.87
CA LEU A 163 -16.03 -9.09 4.69
C LEU A 163 -17.39 -8.60 4.22
N ALA A 164 -17.47 -7.31 3.92
CA ALA A 164 -18.64 -6.62 3.43
C ALA A 164 -18.89 -6.95 1.94
N GLY A 165 -19.08 -8.23 1.64
CA GLY A 165 -19.40 -8.72 0.30
C GLY A 165 -20.87 -9.10 0.13
N ILE A 166 -21.25 -9.44 -1.09
CA ILE A 166 -22.64 -9.68 -1.48
C ILE A 166 -23.28 -10.86 -0.73
N LEU A 167 -22.56 -11.98 -0.55
CA LEU A 167 -23.12 -13.13 0.17
C LEU A 167 -23.33 -12.82 1.66
N ALA A 168 -22.42 -12.07 2.26
CA ALA A 168 -22.58 -11.59 3.64
C ALA A 168 -23.74 -10.59 3.76
N ALA A 169 -23.94 -9.70 2.78
CA ALA A 169 -25.10 -8.80 2.74
C ALA A 169 -26.43 -9.56 2.73
N ILE A 170 -26.52 -10.62 1.93
CA ILE A 170 -27.70 -11.49 1.84
C ILE A 170 -27.90 -12.25 3.15
N ASN A 171 -26.83 -12.83 3.71
CA ASN A 171 -26.88 -13.59 4.95
C ASN A 171 -27.34 -12.74 6.15
N LEU A 172 -26.96 -11.46 6.18
CA LEU A 172 -27.29 -10.51 7.24
C LEU A 172 -28.55 -9.66 6.94
N SER A 173 -29.32 -10.02 5.91
CA SER A 173 -30.52 -9.27 5.50
C SER A 173 -31.56 -9.13 6.61
N ASN A 174 -31.69 -10.15 7.46
CA ASN A 174 -32.65 -10.16 8.58
C ASN A 174 -32.10 -9.48 9.86
N THR A 175 -30.82 -9.13 9.90
CA THR A 175 -30.17 -8.48 11.07
C THR A 175 -30.55 -6.99 11.15
N GLY A 176 -30.91 -6.38 10.02
CA GLY A 176 -31.49 -5.05 9.94
C GLY A 176 -31.03 -4.27 8.72
N ALA A 177 -31.92 -3.43 8.18
CA ALA A 177 -31.70 -2.72 6.91
C ALA A 177 -30.39 -1.93 6.84
N ILE A 178 -29.97 -1.28 7.94
CA ILE A 178 -28.71 -0.52 7.99
C ILE A 178 -27.49 -1.42 7.76
N VAL A 179 -27.45 -2.60 8.40
CA VAL A 179 -26.34 -3.55 8.25
C VAL A 179 -26.28 -4.03 6.81
N THR A 180 -27.43 -4.41 6.25
CA THR A 180 -27.54 -4.86 4.86
C THR A 180 -27.05 -3.80 3.87
N ILE A 181 -27.48 -2.54 4.03
CA ILE A 181 -27.03 -1.42 3.18
C ILE A 181 -25.51 -1.23 3.28
N PHE A 182 -24.94 -1.26 4.50
CA PHE A 182 -23.51 -1.06 4.69
C PHE A 182 -22.69 -2.17 4.00
N TYR A 183 -23.16 -3.41 4.05
CA TYR A 183 -22.53 -4.53 3.35
C TYR A 183 -22.67 -4.40 1.83
N PHE A 184 -23.80 -3.94 1.30
CA PHE A 184 -23.94 -3.67 -0.14
C PHE A 184 -23.03 -2.52 -0.63
N VAL A 185 -22.84 -1.48 0.17
CA VAL A 185 -21.87 -0.42 -0.15
C VAL A 185 -20.46 -0.99 -0.17
N GLY A 186 -20.09 -1.83 0.81
CA GLY A 186 -18.79 -2.52 0.81
C GLY A 186 -18.59 -3.37 -0.43
N PHE A 187 -19.61 -4.11 -0.86
CA PHE A 187 -19.58 -4.90 -2.08
C PHE A 187 -19.30 -4.04 -3.31
N GLY A 188 -20.02 -2.91 -3.45
CA GLY A 188 -19.80 -1.95 -4.52
C GLY A 188 -18.37 -1.41 -4.56
N LEU A 189 -17.83 -1.05 -3.38
CA LEU A 189 -16.44 -0.59 -3.25
C LEU A 189 -15.44 -1.66 -3.70
N PHE A 190 -15.58 -2.91 -3.26
CA PHE A 190 -14.70 -4.00 -3.69
C PHE A 190 -14.83 -4.32 -5.18
N CYS A 191 -16.02 -4.19 -5.78
CA CYS A 191 -16.20 -4.33 -7.23
C CYS A 191 -15.45 -3.24 -8.00
N VAL A 192 -15.60 -1.97 -7.62
CA VAL A 192 -14.89 -0.84 -8.26
C VAL A 192 -13.38 -1.02 -8.12
N GLU A 193 -12.90 -1.36 -6.93
CA GLU A 193 -11.49 -1.61 -6.65
C GLU A 193 -10.92 -2.75 -7.51
N THR A 194 -11.69 -3.84 -7.67
CA THR A 194 -11.32 -4.97 -8.53
C THR A 194 -11.21 -4.54 -9.99
N LEU A 195 -12.18 -3.81 -10.53
CA LEU A 195 -12.19 -3.37 -11.92
C LEU A 195 -11.03 -2.40 -12.22
N LEU A 196 -10.79 -1.44 -11.32
CA LEU A 196 -9.66 -0.52 -11.44
C LEU A 196 -8.33 -1.28 -11.37
N SER A 197 -8.20 -2.24 -10.46
CA SER A 197 -6.98 -3.04 -10.35
C SER A 197 -6.72 -3.91 -11.58
N ILE A 198 -7.75 -4.50 -12.18
CA ILE A 198 -7.63 -5.24 -13.46
C ILE A 198 -7.16 -4.30 -14.57
N TRP A 199 -7.69 -3.09 -14.64
CA TRP A 199 -7.22 -2.10 -15.61
C TRP A 199 -5.74 -1.73 -15.38
N VAL A 200 -5.33 -1.45 -14.13
CA VAL A 200 -3.94 -1.11 -13.80
C VAL A 200 -2.99 -2.23 -14.19
N ILE A 201 -3.28 -3.49 -13.84
CA ILE A 201 -2.36 -4.60 -14.15
C ILE A 201 -2.21 -4.80 -15.66
N GLN A 202 -3.28 -4.59 -16.44
CA GLN A 202 -3.22 -4.62 -17.91
C GLN A 202 -2.31 -3.52 -18.46
N GLN A 203 -2.44 -2.28 -17.98
CA GLN A 203 -1.61 -1.16 -18.42
C GLN A 203 -0.13 -1.38 -18.06
N VAL A 204 0.16 -1.82 -16.84
CA VAL A 204 1.53 -2.11 -16.41
C VAL A 204 2.11 -3.28 -17.21
N TYR A 205 1.32 -4.32 -17.50
CA TYR A 205 1.75 -5.45 -18.32
C TYR A 205 2.06 -5.03 -19.76
N MET A 206 1.21 -4.20 -20.38
CA MET A 206 1.46 -3.67 -21.73
C MET A 206 2.76 -2.85 -21.77
N TYR A 207 2.99 -1.98 -20.78
CA TYR A 207 4.24 -1.24 -20.66
C TYR A 207 5.46 -2.16 -20.49
N PHE A 208 5.37 -3.15 -19.59
CA PHE A 208 6.45 -4.10 -19.33
C PHE A 208 6.81 -4.93 -20.56
N ARG A 209 5.81 -5.34 -21.35
CA ARG A 209 6.03 -6.11 -22.59
C ARG A 209 6.56 -5.23 -23.72
N GLY A 210 6.05 -4.01 -23.86
CA GLY A 210 6.47 -3.06 -24.90
C GLY A 210 7.89 -2.51 -24.70
N SER A 211 8.38 -2.47 -23.47
CA SER A 211 9.73 -1.97 -23.13
C SER A 211 10.86 -2.98 -23.36
N GLY A 212 10.58 -4.18 -23.87
CA GLY A 212 11.61 -5.21 -24.15
C GLY A 212 12.14 -5.94 -22.91
N LYS A 213 11.79 -5.50 -21.70
CA LYS A 213 12.22 -6.09 -20.42
C LYS A 213 11.79 -7.53 -20.22
N ALA A 214 10.64 -7.92 -20.78
CA ALA A 214 10.21 -9.31 -20.78
C ALA A 214 11.24 -10.24 -21.45
N ASN A 215 11.93 -9.75 -22.49
CA ASN A 215 12.97 -10.51 -23.18
C ASN A 215 14.30 -10.51 -22.41
N GLU A 216 14.61 -9.41 -21.72
CA GLU A 216 15.77 -9.31 -20.82
C GLU A 216 15.65 -10.32 -19.67
N VAL A 217 14.52 -10.34 -18.95
CA VAL A 217 14.25 -11.31 -17.88
C VAL A 217 14.35 -12.75 -18.39
N ARG A 218 13.82 -13.04 -19.58
CA ARG A 218 13.94 -14.37 -20.20
C ARG A 218 15.40 -14.75 -20.49
N ARG A 219 16.20 -13.83 -21.02
CA ARG A 219 17.64 -14.06 -21.27
C ARG A 219 18.42 -14.28 -19.98
N ASP A 220 18.14 -13.51 -18.95
CA ASP A 220 18.84 -13.62 -17.67
C ASP A 220 18.44 -14.89 -16.91
N ALA A 221 17.17 -15.28 -16.95
CA ALA A 221 16.71 -16.56 -16.43
C ALA A 221 17.37 -17.75 -17.16
N ALA A 222 17.47 -17.69 -18.50
CA ALA A 222 18.14 -18.72 -19.28
C ALA A 222 19.64 -18.82 -18.95
N ARG A 223 20.31 -17.69 -18.77
CA ARG A 223 21.72 -17.64 -18.35
C ARG A 223 21.91 -18.16 -16.92
N GLY A 224 21.00 -17.84 -16.00
CA GLY A 224 21.01 -18.34 -14.63
C GLY A 224 20.82 -19.86 -14.54
N ALA A 225 19.87 -20.40 -15.29
CA ALA A 225 19.63 -21.84 -15.38
C ALA A 225 20.85 -22.58 -15.98
N MET A 226 21.46 -22.02 -17.03
CA MET A 226 22.68 -22.60 -17.62
C MET A 226 23.85 -22.62 -16.62
N ARG A 227 24.03 -21.56 -15.81
CA ARG A 227 25.05 -21.51 -14.76
C ARG A 227 24.80 -22.48 -13.61
N ALA A 228 23.53 -22.77 -13.31
CA ALA A 228 23.17 -23.75 -12.27
C ALA A 228 23.28 -25.21 -12.75
N ALA A 229 23.37 -25.43 -14.07
CA ALA A 229 23.48 -26.73 -14.69
C ALA A 229 24.93 -27.15 -15.04
N LEU A 230 25.88 -26.21 -14.93
CA LEU A 230 27.34 -26.44 -15.02
C LEU A 230 27.92 -26.64 -13.61
#